data_AF-A0A849Y9E8-F1
#
_entry.id   AF-A0A849Y9E8-F1
#
_cell.length_a   1.000
_cell.length_b   1.000
_cell.length_c   1.000
_cell.angle_alpha   90.00
_cell.angle_beta   90.00
_cell.angle_gamma   90.00
#
_symmetry.space_group_name_H-M   'P 1'
#
loop_
_entity.id
_entity.type
_entity.pdbx_description
1 polymer ?
#
loop_
_entity_poly.entity_id
_entity_poly.type
_entity_poly.pdbx_seq_one_letter_code
_entity_poly.pdbx_strand_id
1 'polypeptide(L)'
;LLILAFLVGATLPMASAATTTNMYQNFDTNMVGDMPSGWSQGGSAGYAIVTNNLFVSSPNSLVLVNTNGGAPAYAIRSPSPTINSNFDQQVQVKYSIYLAQKEASYSFRADDFSTISLFRLAFDNAGHITAFTNGGSRTVANWDTGLWYHVTLDFIPSNKIYSVSVSTNGGLFASMGGLTFENNNRNFDYVYLQTYGALGKDTYGYFDDISVIINPIPEPTLGGLVALGVGLLLWHRRRSA
;
A
#
# COMPACT_ATOMS: atom_id res chain seq x y z
N LEU A 1 12.84 26.89 -54.04
CA LEU A 1 12.58 27.77 -52.87
C LEU A 1 12.59 26.89 -51.62
N LEU A 2 13.68 26.93 -50.85
CA LEU A 2 13.90 26.06 -49.69
C LEU A 2 13.44 26.83 -48.44
N ILE A 3 12.29 26.48 -47.87
CA ILE A 3 11.81 27.09 -46.61
C ILE A 3 12.47 26.30 -45.46
N LEU A 4 13.52 26.87 -44.89
CA LEU A 4 14.18 26.38 -43.69
C LEU A 4 13.31 26.78 -42.48
N ALA A 5 12.50 25.85 -41.98
CA ALA A 5 11.74 26.07 -40.76
C ALA A 5 12.68 26.00 -39.55
N PHE A 6 13.02 27.17 -38.99
CA PHE A 6 13.65 27.27 -37.68
C PHE A 6 12.65 26.80 -36.62
N LEU A 7 12.76 25.54 -36.18
CA LEU A 7 12.12 25.08 -34.95
C LEU A 7 12.89 25.70 -33.78
N VAL A 8 12.40 26.82 -33.26
CA VAL A 8 12.85 27.34 -31.97
C VAL A 8 12.35 26.35 -30.92
N GLY A 9 13.25 25.48 -30.46
CA GLY A 9 12.99 24.53 -29.38
C GLY A 9 12.80 25.29 -28.07
N ALA A 10 11.58 25.77 -27.83
CA ALA A 10 11.19 26.20 -26.50
C ALA A 10 11.17 24.96 -25.59
N THR A 11 12.22 24.76 -24.80
CA THR A 11 12.19 23.84 -23.67
C THR A 11 11.22 24.42 -22.65
N LEU A 12 9.95 24.01 -22.71
CA LEU A 12 9.02 24.31 -21.65
C LEU A 12 9.55 23.67 -20.35
N PRO A 13 9.66 24.41 -19.24
CA PRO A 13 10.08 23.84 -17.98
C PRO A 13 9.10 22.72 -17.60
N MET A 14 9.64 21.53 -17.36
CA MET A 14 8.88 20.39 -16.86
C MET A 14 8.32 20.75 -15.49
N ALA A 15 7.00 20.72 -15.32
CA ALA A 15 6.42 20.61 -13.99
C ALA A 15 6.67 19.17 -13.53
N SER A 16 7.66 18.94 -12.64
CA SER A 16 7.72 17.65 -11.95
C SER A 16 6.50 17.59 -11.04
N ALA A 17 5.57 16.70 -11.33
CA ALA A 17 4.52 16.41 -10.37
C ALA A 17 5.19 15.91 -9.08
N ALA A 18 4.81 16.46 -7.94
CA ALA A 18 5.42 16.13 -6.66
C ALA A 18 4.82 14.84 -6.09
N THR A 19 5.68 13.98 -5.55
CA THR A 19 5.24 12.88 -4.68
C THR A 19 4.54 13.46 -3.46
N THR A 20 3.35 12.92 -3.15
CA THR A 20 2.56 13.34 -1.98
C THR A 20 2.51 12.22 -0.95
N THR A 21 2.82 12.52 0.31
CA THR A 21 2.63 11.58 1.42
C THR A 21 1.27 11.86 2.07
N ASN A 22 0.31 10.97 1.85
CA ASN A 22 -1.06 11.11 2.34
C ASN A 22 -1.22 10.59 3.77
N MET A 23 -0.31 9.72 4.20
CA MET A 23 -0.25 9.21 5.55
C MET A 23 1.19 8.83 5.89
N TYR A 24 1.63 9.22 7.08
CA TYR A 24 2.82 8.65 7.73
C TYR A 24 2.53 8.50 9.23
N GLN A 25 2.82 7.32 9.78
CA GLN A 25 2.62 6.97 11.19
C GLN A 25 3.72 6.02 11.68
N ASN A 26 4.58 6.56 12.53
CA ASN A 26 5.59 5.84 13.32
C ASN A 26 5.27 5.80 14.82
N PHE A 27 4.16 6.42 15.25
CA PHE A 27 3.64 6.43 16.63
C PHE A 27 4.57 7.03 17.72
N ASP A 28 5.77 7.48 17.38
CA ASP A 28 6.80 7.95 18.31
C ASP A 28 6.42 9.18 19.13
N THR A 29 5.52 10.02 18.62
CA THR A 29 5.04 11.22 19.32
C THR A 29 3.76 10.99 20.10
N ASN A 30 3.19 9.78 20.03
CA ASN A 30 1.93 9.46 20.69
C ASN A 30 2.14 8.99 22.14
N MET A 31 1.12 9.18 22.97
CA MET A 31 1.12 8.72 24.35
C MET A 31 0.94 7.20 24.40
N VAL A 32 1.82 6.51 25.14
CA VAL A 32 1.71 5.07 25.39
C VAL A 32 0.44 4.79 26.20
N GLY A 33 -0.30 3.76 25.80
CA GLY A 33 -1.57 3.36 26.41
C GLY A 33 -2.81 3.88 25.70
N ASP A 34 -2.66 4.84 24.77
CA ASP A 34 -3.77 5.48 24.08
C ASP A 34 -3.90 5.04 22.62
N MET A 35 -5.11 5.15 22.07
CA MET A 35 -5.32 5.10 20.62
C MET A 35 -4.71 6.37 19.99
N PRO A 36 -3.84 6.25 18.97
CA PRO A 36 -3.25 7.42 18.34
C PRO A 36 -4.30 8.31 17.64
N SER A 37 -4.08 9.62 17.65
CA SER A 37 -5.01 10.58 17.05
C SER A 37 -5.26 10.28 15.56
N GLY A 38 -6.52 10.40 15.13
CA GLY A 38 -6.97 10.10 13.77
C GLY A 38 -7.18 8.61 13.47
N TRP A 39 -6.88 7.73 14.42
CA TRP A 39 -7.26 6.32 14.36
C TRP A 39 -8.56 6.08 15.12
N SER A 40 -9.37 5.20 14.57
CA SER A 40 -10.60 4.71 15.20
C SER A 40 -10.47 3.23 15.49
N GLN A 41 -11.00 2.80 16.63
CA GLN A 41 -11.15 1.39 16.92
C GLN A 41 -12.37 0.83 16.18
N GLY A 42 -12.23 -0.39 15.66
CA GLY A 42 -13.36 -1.16 15.14
C GLY A 42 -13.37 -2.57 15.70
N GLY A 43 -14.51 -3.25 15.52
CA GLY A 43 -14.69 -4.63 15.99
C GLY A 43 -15.05 -4.72 17.48
N SER A 44 -15.51 -5.89 17.91
CA SER A 44 -15.97 -6.14 19.28
C SER A 44 -15.00 -6.98 20.11
N ALA A 45 -13.86 -7.36 19.54
CA ALA A 45 -13.02 -8.44 20.05
C ALA A 45 -11.67 -7.98 20.65
N GLY A 46 -11.46 -6.68 20.82
CA GLY A 46 -10.15 -6.18 21.20
C GLY A 46 -10.01 -4.68 21.12
N TYR A 47 -8.77 -4.19 21.20
CA TYR A 47 -8.42 -2.77 21.20
C TYR A 47 -7.07 -2.53 20.52
N ALA A 48 -6.81 -1.28 20.11
CA ALA A 48 -5.51 -0.86 19.61
C ALA A 48 -4.98 0.32 20.44
N ILE A 49 -3.72 0.24 20.86
CA ILE A 49 -3.08 1.27 21.67
C ILE A 49 -1.62 1.43 21.26
N VAL A 50 -1.05 2.59 21.52
CA VAL A 50 0.38 2.82 21.39
C VAL A 50 1.11 2.10 22.52
N THR A 51 2.21 1.44 22.19
CA THR A 51 3.09 0.73 23.13
C THR A 51 4.54 1.07 22.87
N ASN A 52 5.38 0.91 23.89
CA ASN A 52 6.84 1.03 23.82
C ASN A 52 7.54 -0.33 24.05
N ASN A 53 6.80 -1.44 23.96
CA ASN A 53 7.34 -2.80 24.21
C ASN A 53 8.16 -3.34 23.04
N LEU A 54 7.64 -3.19 21.81
CA LEU A 54 8.26 -3.62 20.56
C LEU A 54 8.07 -2.52 19.53
N PHE A 55 9.09 -2.21 18.74
CA PHE A 55 9.04 -1.16 17.73
C PHE A 55 10.10 -1.40 16.65
N VAL A 56 9.89 -0.81 15.47
CA VAL A 56 10.88 -0.68 14.40
C VAL A 56 11.56 0.68 14.51
N SER A 57 10.76 1.74 14.53
CA SER A 57 11.20 3.11 14.84
C SER A 57 11.02 3.38 16.32
N SER A 58 12.08 3.81 17.00
CA SER A 58 12.04 4.06 18.44
C SER A 58 11.39 5.42 18.75
N PRO A 59 10.57 5.54 19.83
CA PRO A 59 10.37 4.56 20.89
C PRO A 59 9.08 3.73 20.84
N ASN A 60 8.17 3.96 19.89
CA ASN A 60 6.81 3.42 20.00
C ASN A 60 6.38 2.63 18.76
N SER A 61 5.36 1.80 18.95
CA SER A 61 4.57 1.22 17.86
C SER A 61 3.10 1.16 18.25
N LEU A 62 2.24 0.77 17.32
CA LEU A 62 0.85 0.43 17.62
C LEU A 62 0.73 -1.08 17.86
N VAL A 63 0.19 -1.48 19.02
CA VAL A 63 -0.24 -2.86 19.26
C VAL A 63 -1.75 -2.98 19.08
N LEU A 64 -2.17 -3.96 18.30
CA LEU A 64 -3.54 -4.41 18.19
C LEU A 64 -3.68 -5.70 19.01
N VAL A 65 -4.49 -5.63 20.06
CA VAL A 65 -4.77 -6.73 20.98
C VAL A 65 -6.15 -7.27 20.67
N ASN A 66 -6.26 -8.56 20.36
CA ASN A 66 -7.54 -9.25 20.26
C ASN A 66 -7.68 -10.23 21.43
N THR A 67 -8.71 -10.01 22.24
CA THR A 67 -9.03 -10.73 23.48
C THR A 67 -10.18 -11.71 23.32
N ASN A 68 -10.79 -11.80 22.14
CA ASN A 68 -11.93 -12.67 21.88
C ASN A 68 -11.80 -13.38 20.52
N GLY A 69 -11.33 -14.62 20.57
CA GLY A 69 -11.19 -15.45 19.37
C GLY A 69 -12.51 -15.61 18.61
N GLY A 70 -12.42 -15.63 17.27
CA GLY A 70 -13.57 -15.76 16.38
C GLY A 70 -14.22 -14.43 15.97
N ALA A 71 -13.82 -13.31 16.56
CA ALA A 71 -14.18 -11.98 16.09
C ALA A 71 -12.92 -11.11 15.85
N PRO A 72 -12.97 -10.15 14.92
CA PRO A 72 -11.81 -9.31 14.62
C PRO A 72 -11.74 -8.08 15.54
N ALA A 73 -10.50 -7.67 15.83
CA ALA A 73 -10.17 -6.34 16.32
C ALA A 73 -9.58 -5.53 15.16
N TYR A 74 -9.88 -4.22 15.11
CA TYR A 74 -9.39 -3.33 14.07
C TYR A 74 -8.88 -2.00 14.61
N ALA A 75 -7.87 -1.46 13.93
CA ALA A 75 -7.55 -0.04 13.94
C ALA A 75 -7.74 0.52 12.52
N ILE A 76 -8.49 1.61 12.40
CA ILE A 76 -8.94 2.16 11.11
C ILE A 76 -8.48 3.60 11.01
N ARG A 77 -7.98 3.98 9.84
CA ARG A 77 -7.62 5.38 9.55
C ARG A 77 -7.88 5.73 8.11
N SER A 78 -8.41 6.92 7.87
CA SER A 78 -8.51 7.49 6.52
C SER A 78 -7.19 8.20 6.15
N PRO A 79 -6.58 7.91 4.99
CA PRO A 79 -5.50 8.74 4.47
C PRO A 79 -6.03 10.13 4.10
N SER A 80 -5.20 11.16 4.26
CA SER A 80 -5.58 12.54 3.93
C SER A 80 -4.51 13.17 3.03
N PRO A 81 -4.85 13.54 1.77
CA PRO A 81 -6.17 13.45 1.17
C PRO A 81 -6.60 12.00 0.87
N THR A 82 -7.92 11.79 0.77
CA THR A 82 -8.51 10.52 0.30
C THR A 82 -8.01 10.19 -1.10
N ILE A 83 -7.72 8.91 -1.34
CA ILE A 83 -7.20 8.45 -2.62
C ILE A 83 -8.39 7.96 -3.45
N ASN A 84 -8.80 8.73 -4.45
CA ASN A 84 -9.97 8.41 -5.25
C ASN A 84 -9.62 7.78 -6.61
N SER A 85 -10.63 7.19 -7.24
CA SER A 85 -10.55 6.44 -8.50
C SER A 85 -10.13 7.22 -9.74
N ASN A 86 -9.93 8.54 -9.64
CA ASN A 86 -9.54 9.40 -10.76
C ASN A 86 -8.02 9.59 -10.90
N PHE A 87 -7.22 8.94 -10.05
CA PHE A 87 -5.78 9.04 -10.15
C PHE A 87 -5.20 8.04 -11.15
N ASP A 88 -4.58 8.55 -12.21
CA ASP A 88 -3.61 7.83 -13.05
C ASP A 88 -2.24 7.75 -12.34
N GLN A 89 -2.21 7.72 -11.01
CA GLN A 89 -0.99 7.80 -10.21
C GLN A 89 -0.70 6.46 -9.53
N GLN A 90 0.57 6.14 -9.34
CA GLN A 90 0.97 4.95 -8.60
C GLN A 90 0.83 5.23 -7.11
N VAL A 91 0.20 4.32 -6.37
CA VAL A 91 0.09 4.43 -4.91
C VAL A 91 1.02 3.41 -4.29
N GLN A 92 1.88 3.83 -3.37
CA GLN A 92 2.75 2.95 -2.62
C GLN A 92 2.32 2.96 -1.16
N VAL A 93 2.05 1.79 -0.61
CA VAL A 93 1.80 1.60 0.82
C VAL A 93 2.98 0.84 1.41
N LYS A 94 3.51 1.33 2.53
CA LYS A 94 4.51 0.62 3.32
C LYS A 94 4.05 0.50 4.74
N TYR A 95 4.40 -0.61 5.38
CA TYR A 95 4.23 -0.78 6.81
C TYR A 95 5.16 -1.88 7.32
N SER A 96 5.49 -1.80 8.59
CA SER A 96 6.15 -2.87 9.34
C SER A 96 5.13 -3.59 10.21
N ILE A 97 5.22 -4.91 10.28
CA ILE A 97 4.36 -5.74 11.12
C ILE A 97 5.17 -6.80 11.86
N TYR A 98 4.90 -6.97 13.15
CA TYR A 98 5.41 -8.06 13.98
C TYR A 98 4.27 -8.93 14.46
N LEU A 99 4.44 -10.24 14.29
CA LEU A 99 3.42 -11.25 14.49
C LEU A 99 3.83 -12.12 15.68
N ALA A 100 3.09 -12.00 16.78
CA ALA A 100 3.47 -12.67 18.02
C ALA A 100 3.02 -14.15 18.08
N GLN A 101 1.92 -14.51 17.42
CA GLN A 101 1.34 -15.86 17.51
C GLN A 101 0.95 -16.43 16.15
N LYS A 102 1.33 -17.69 15.89
CA LYS A 102 1.05 -18.36 14.61
C LYS A 102 -0.41 -18.80 14.45
N GLU A 103 -1.17 -18.84 15.55
CA GLU A 103 -2.57 -19.27 15.55
C GLU A 103 -3.57 -18.12 15.34
N ALA A 104 -3.08 -16.88 15.29
CA ALA A 104 -3.84 -15.70 14.88
C ALA A 104 -3.69 -15.44 13.38
N SER A 105 -4.65 -14.68 12.84
CA SER A 105 -4.52 -14.09 11.51
C SER A 105 -4.42 -12.58 11.64
N TYR A 106 -3.51 -11.98 10.89
CA TYR A 106 -3.26 -10.55 10.89
C TYR A 106 -3.43 -10.03 9.47
N SER A 107 -4.01 -8.87 9.26
CA SER A 107 -4.11 -8.33 7.91
C SER A 107 -4.01 -6.83 7.87
N PHE A 108 -3.43 -6.36 6.76
CA PHE A 108 -3.59 -5.01 6.28
C PHE A 108 -4.67 -5.02 5.20
N ARG A 109 -5.60 -4.06 5.25
CA ARG A 109 -6.60 -3.87 4.21
C ARG A 109 -6.69 -2.42 3.76
N ALA A 110 -7.07 -2.28 2.51
CA ALA A 110 -7.49 -1.02 1.92
C ALA A 110 -8.93 -1.17 1.45
N ASP A 111 -9.81 -0.35 2.00
CA ASP A 111 -11.24 -0.44 1.75
C ASP A 111 -11.80 0.92 1.29
N ASP A 112 -12.94 0.85 0.61
CA ASP A 112 -13.75 2.03 0.29
C ASP A 112 -14.69 2.43 1.44
N PHE A 113 -15.41 3.53 1.27
CA PHE A 113 -16.39 4.02 2.24
C PHE A 113 -17.55 3.04 2.51
N SER A 114 -17.83 2.13 1.58
CA SER A 114 -18.83 1.08 1.75
C SER A 114 -18.28 -0.19 2.43
N THR A 115 -17.05 -0.14 2.95
CA THR A 115 -16.34 -1.24 3.62
C THR A 115 -16.05 -2.44 2.72
N ILE A 116 -16.11 -2.25 1.40
CA ILE A 116 -15.72 -3.28 0.45
C ILE A 116 -14.20 -3.22 0.31
N SER A 117 -13.54 -4.36 0.51
CA SER A 117 -12.08 -4.43 0.40
C SER A 117 -11.65 -4.36 -1.06
N LEU A 118 -10.75 -3.41 -1.36
CA LEU A 118 -10.04 -3.33 -2.62
C LEU A 118 -8.85 -4.28 -2.61
N PHE A 119 -8.23 -4.40 -1.44
CA PHE A 119 -7.06 -5.21 -1.24
C PHE A 119 -6.98 -5.66 0.21
N ARG A 120 -6.56 -6.91 0.37
CA ARG A 120 -6.17 -7.48 1.65
C ARG A 120 -4.90 -8.31 1.47
N LEU A 121 -3.94 -8.08 2.35
CA LEU A 121 -2.82 -9.00 2.59
C LEU A 121 -2.92 -9.51 4.01
N ALA A 122 -3.02 -10.83 4.14
CA ALA A 122 -3.12 -11.50 5.43
C ALA A 122 -1.85 -12.31 5.71
N PHE A 123 -1.43 -12.30 6.95
CA PHE A 123 -0.58 -13.32 7.55
C PHE A 123 -1.54 -14.26 8.28
N ASP A 124 -1.90 -15.36 7.64
CA ASP A 124 -2.95 -16.25 8.14
C ASP A 124 -2.42 -17.26 9.17
N ASN A 125 -3.34 -17.81 9.94
CA ASN A 125 -3.05 -18.81 10.97
C ASN A 125 -2.59 -20.18 10.45
N ALA A 126 -2.52 -20.37 9.12
CA ALA A 126 -1.87 -21.51 8.50
C ALA A 126 -0.38 -21.25 8.23
N GLY A 127 0.12 -20.04 8.55
CA GLY A 127 1.51 -19.66 8.35
C GLY A 127 1.82 -19.15 6.96
N HIS A 128 0.82 -18.66 6.20
CA HIS A 128 1.02 -18.08 4.88
C HIS A 128 0.81 -16.57 4.85
N ILE A 129 1.64 -15.89 4.05
CA ILE A 129 1.38 -14.53 3.60
C ILE A 129 0.50 -14.66 2.36
N THR A 130 -0.76 -14.27 2.49
CA THR A 130 -1.82 -14.50 1.50
C THR A 130 -2.35 -13.17 0.99
N ALA A 131 -2.19 -12.96 -0.32
CA ALA A 131 -2.74 -11.82 -1.03
C ALA A 131 -4.12 -12.18 -1.61
N PHE A 132 -5.13 -11.35 -1.36
CA PHE A 132 -6.47 -11.55 -1.90
C PHE A 132 -6.64 -10.81 -3.23
N THR A 133 -7.31 -11.47 -4.17
CA THR A 133 -7.43 -11.04 -5.57
C THR A 133 -8.84 -11.28 -6.08
N ASN A 134 -9.23 -10.59 -7.14
CA ASN A 134 -10.49 -10.89 -7.82
C ASN A 134 -10.43 -12.32 -8.39
N GLY A 135 -11.18 -13.24 -7.78
CA GLY A 135 -11.21 -14.66 -8.14
C GLY A 135 -10.54 -15.61 -7.13
N GLY A 136 -10.03 -15.12 -6.01
CA GLY A 136 -9.52 -15.98 -4.92
C GLY A 136 -8.36 -15.37 -4.14
N SER A 137 -7.45 -16.22 -3.67
CA SER A 137 -6.25 -15.79 -2.95
C SER A 137 -4.98 -16.43 -3.52
N ARG A 138 -3.84 -15.80 -3.25
CA ARG A 138 -2.52 -16.22 -3.72
C ARG A 138 -1.55 -16.21 -2.54
N THR A 139 -0.89 -17.33 -2.30
CA THR A 139 0.19 -17.42 -1.31
C THR A 139 1.44 -16.75 -1.86
N VAL A 140 1.91 -15.70 -1.19
CA VAL A 140 3.15 -14.97 -1.50
C VAL A 140 4.36 -15.69 -0.93
N ALA A 141 4.27 -16.15 0.32
CA ALA A 141 5.30 -16.91 1.03
C ALA A 141 4.73 -17.57 2.29
N ASN A 142 5.56 -18.35 2.99
CA ASN A 142 5.29 -18.76 4.36
C ASN A 142 5.85 -17.69 5.32
N TRP A 143 5.30 -17.56 6.52
CA TRP A 143 5.81 -16.67 7.56
C TRP A 143 5.97 -17.41 8.90
N ASP A 144 6.83 -16.84 9.74
CA ASP A 144 7.10 -17.26 11.11
C ASP A 144 6.96 -16.11 12.11
N THR A 145 6.65 -16.46 13.36
CA THR A 145 6.51 -15.51 14.46
C THR A 145 7.86 -14.96 14.91
N GLY A 146 7.84 -13.86 15.66
CA GLY A 146 9.07 -13.34 16.27
C GLY A 146 9.92 -12.48 15.36
N LEU A 147 9.41 -12.13 14.17
CA LEU A 147 10.11 -11.33 13.17
C LEU A 147 9.30 -10.09 12.79
N TRP A 148 10.02 -9.00 12.53
CA TRP A 148 9.48 -7.85 11.81
C TRP A 148 9.49 -8.14 10.31
N TYR A 149 8.33 -7.95 9.68
CA TYR A 149 8.17 -7.95 8.24
C TYR A 149 7.93 -6.52 7.78
N HIS A 150 8.74 -6.06 6.82
CA HIS A 150 8.55 -4.78 6.16
C HIS A 150 7.89 -5.04 4.81
N VAL A 151 6.65 -4.60 4.68
CA VAL A 151 5.80 -4.82 3.52
C VAL A 151 5.78 -3.55 2.69
N THR A 152 6.00 -3.69 1.39
CA THR A 152 5.74 -2.65 0.37
C THR A 152 4.71 -3.18 -0.60
N LEU A 153 3.70 -2.35 -0.86
CA LEU A 153 2.62 -2.61 -1.80
C LEU A 153 2.63 -1.50 -2.83
N ASP A 154 2.80 -1.86 -4.10
CA ASP A 154 2.82 -0.90 -5.20
C ASP A 154 1.57 -1.10 -6.04
N PHE A 155 0.61 -0.20 -5.88
CA PHE A 155 -0.67 -0.20 -6.57
C PHE A 155 -0.57 0.61 -7.86
N ILE A 156 -1.16 0.06 -8.92
CA ILE A 156 -1.42 0.74 -10.19
C ILE A 156 -2.94 0.78 -10.37
N PRO A 157 -3.64 1.77 -9.77
CA PRO A 157 -5.10 1.82 -9.76
C PRO A 157 -5.74 1.85 -11.15
N SER A 158 -5.10 2.50 -12.12
CA SER A 158 -5.55 2.54 -13.52
C SER A 158 -5.68 1.14 -14.14
N ASN A 159 -4.75 0.24 -13.81
CA ASN A 159 -4.72 -1.14 -14.28
C ASN A 159 -5.36 -2.13 -13.30
N LYS A 160 -5.80 -1.67 -12.12
CA LYS A 160 -6.36 -2.50 -11.03
C LYS A 160 -5.44 -3.65 -10.63
N ILE A 161 -4.14 -3.42 -10.67
CA ILE A 161 -3.13 -4.38 -10.26
C ILE A 161 -2.23 -3.81 -9.17
N TYR A 162 -1.59 -4.70 -8.43
CA TYR A 162 -0.56 -4.36 -7.47
C TYR A 162 0.55 -5.41 -7.43
N SER A 163 1.66 -5.05 -6.81
CA SER A 163 2.70 -5.98 -6.38
C SER A 163 2.89 -5.92 -4.87
N VAL A 164 3.29 -7.04 -4.30
CA VAL A 164 3.68 -7.19 -2.90
C VAL A 164 5.17 -7.47 -2.86
N SER A 165 5.89 -6.75 -2.02
CA SER A 165 7.26 -7.09 -1.64
C SER A 165 7.33 -7.13 -0.12
N VAL A 166 7.87 -8.23 0.41
CA VAL A 166 8.05 -8.45 1.85
C VAL A 166 9.55 -8.62 2.10
N SER A 167 10.06 -7.93 3.11
CA SER A 167 11.44 -8.05 3.56
C SER A 167 11.50 -8.23 5.07
N THR A 168 12.63 -8.70 5.55
CA THR A 168 12.99 -8.74 6.98
C THR A 168 14.35 -8.07 7.15
N ASN A 169 14.90 -8.04 8.35
CA ASN A 169 16.27 -7.57 8.60
C ASN A 169 17.33 -8.32 7.76
N GLY A 170 17.02 -9.53 7.27
CA GLY A 170 17.90 -10.31 6.38
C GLY A 170 17.83 -9.90 4.90
N GLY A 171 17.02 -8.90 4.54
CA GLY A 171 16.80 -8.45 3.18
C GLY A 171 15.46 -8.90 2.59
N LEU A 172 15.38 -8.96 1.26
CA LEU A 172 14.17 -9.37 0.55
C LEU A 172 13.78 -10.80 0.96
N PHE A 173 12.55 -10.96 1.44
CA PHE A 173 12.01 -12.24 1.90
C PHE A 173 11.13 -12.87 0.82
N ALA A 174 10.24 -12.09 0.22
CA ALA A 174 9.34 -12.55 -0.84
C ALA A 174 8.88 -11.39 -1.72
N SER A 175 8.50 -11.68 -2.96
CA SER A 175 7.84 -10.70 -3.83
C SER A 175 6.90 -11.40 -4.81
N MET A 176 5.78 -10.75 -5.13
CA MET A 176 4.81 -11.20 -6.11
C MET A 176 4.19 -10.00 -6.83
N GLY A 177 4.22 -9.99 -8.16
CA GLY A 177 3.67 -8.91 -8.99
C GLY A 177 2.46 -9.34 -9.82
N GLY A 178 1.77 -8.35 -10.39
CA GLY A 178 0.64 -8.59 -11.30
C GLY A 178 -0.61 -9.15 -10.62
N LEU A 179 -0.77 -8.90 -9.32
CA LEU A 179 -1.96 -9.30 -8.57
C LEU A 179 -3.10 -8.34 -8.88
N THR A 180 -4.32 -8.85 -9.06
CA THR A 180 -5.50 -8.02 -9.29
C THR A 180 -6.12 -7.58 -7.98
N PHE A 181 -6.72 -6.39 -7.94
CA PHE A 181 -7.51 -5.94 -6.78
C PHE A 181 -8.60 -6.97 -6.45
N GLU A 182 -8.93 -7.13 -5.16
CA GLU A 182 -10.00 -8.02 -4.68
C GLU A 182 -11.37 -7.60 -5.24
N ASN A 183 -11.55 -6.30 -5.46
CA ASN A 183 -12.73 -5.71 -6.10
C ASN A 183 -12.34 -4.74 -7.24
N ASN A 184 -13.31 -4.46 -8.11
CA ASN A 184 -13.22 -3.49 -9.20
C ASN A 184 -13.20 -2.02 -8.76
N ASN A 185 -13.42 -1.72 -7.48
CA ASN A 185 -13.32 -0.34 -6.97
C ASN A 185 -11.86 0.14 -6.97
N ARG A 186 -11.67 1.45 -7.12
CA ARG A 186 -10.37 2.14 -7.12
C ARG A 186 -10.28 3.23 -6.05
N ASN A 187 -11.32 3.42 -5.24
CA ASN A 187 -11.31 4.35 -4.11
C ASN A 187 -10.67 3.71 -2.88
N PHE A 188 -9.63 4.33 -2.36
CA PHE A 188 -8.93 3.93 -1.15
C PHE A 188 -9.25 4.99 -0.09
N ASP A 189 -10.30 4.69 0.68
CA ASP A 189 -10.88 5.60 1.67
C ASP A 189 -10.34 5.33 3.07
N TYR A 190 -9.97 4.08 3.34
CA TYR A 190 -9.55 3.64 4.66
C TYR A 190 -8.44 2.58 4.59
N VAL A 191 -7.51 2.68 5.53
CA VAL A 191 -6.58 1.63 5.91
C VAL A 191 -7.11 0.93 7.15
N TYR A 192 -7.12 -0.40 7.11
CA TYR A 192 -7.43 -1.24 8.26
C TYR A 192 -6.20 -2.05 8.64
N LEU A 193 -5.87 -1.99 9.93
CA LEU A 193 -5.03 -2.96 10.60
C LEU A 193 -5.96 -3.91 11.32
N GLN A 194 -5.79 -5.21 11.12
CA GLN A 194 -6.72 -6.21 11.61
C GLN A 194 -6.00 -7.37 12.28
N THR A 195 -6.59 -7.88 13.35
CA THR A 195 -6.18 -9.13 13.99
C THR A 195 -7.43 -9.95 14.32
N TYR A 196 -7.45 -11.20 13.84
CA TYR A 196 -8.38 -12.23 14.27
C TYR A 196 -7.69 -13.12 15.29
N GLY A 197 -8.21 -13.10 16.52
CA GLY A 197 -7.66 -13.89 17.60
C GLY A 197 -7.92 -15.38 17.45
N ALA A 198 -7.04 -16.16 18.08
CA ALA A 198 -7.25 -17.58 18.30
C ALA A 198 -8.24 -17.78 19.46
N LEU A 199 -9.00 -18.87 19.43
CA LEU A 199 -9.92 -19.19 20.52
C LEU A 199 -9.17 -19.38 21.85
N GLY A 200 -9.67 -18.72 22.90
CA GLY A 200 -9.20 -18.92 24.28
C GLY A 200 -7.88 -18.25 24.66
N LYS A 201 -7.31 -17.37 23.82
CA LYS A 201 -6.10 -16.62 24.15
C LYS A 201 -6.09 -15.23 23.53
N ASP A 202 -5.46 -14.29 24.23
CA ASP A 202 -5.14 -12.97 23.68
C ASP A 202 -4.11 -13.11 22.57
N THR A 203 -4.26 -12.29 21.54
CA THR A 203 -3.35 -12.24 20.38
C THR A 203 -2.91 -10.82 20.11
N TYR A 204 -1.65 -10.66 19.73
CA TYR A 204 -0.99 -9.37 19.60
C TYR A 204 -0.39 -9.25 18.19
N GLY A 205 -0.75 -8.17 17.50
CA GLY A 205 -0.11 -7.74 16.25
C GLY A 205 0.46 -6.35 16.45
N TYR A 206 1.74 -6.15 16.18
CA TYR A 206 2.38 -4.84 16.30
C TYR A 206 2.60 -4.26 14.91
N PHE A 207 2.33 -2.98 14.76
CA PHE A 207 2.41 -2.25 13.50
C PHE A 207 3.21 -0.97 13.70
N ASP A 208 4.06 -0.67 12.73
CA ASP A 208 4.94 0.48 12.79
C ASP A 208 5.27 1.01 11.39
N ASP A 209 5.82 2.22 11.30
CA ASP A 209 6.30 2.85 10.06
C ASP A 209 5.31 2.75 8.88
N ILE A 210 4.05 3.07 9.13
CA ILE A 210 2.99 2.99 8.13
C ILE A 210 3.03 4.25 7.27
N SER A 211 3.14 4.09 5.95
CA SER A 211 3.05 5.18 5.00
C SER A 211 2.15 4.85 3.81
N VAL A 212 1.47 5.88 3.31
CA VAL A 212 0.73 5.85 2.05
C VAL A 212 1.21 7.03 1.22
N ILE A 213 1.78 6.72 0.06
CA ILE A 213 2.49 7.66 -0.79
C ILE A 213 1.85 7.60 -2.17
N ILE A 214 1.52 8.76 -2.74
CA ILE A 214 1.10 8.88 -4.12
C ILE A 214 2.29 9.38 -4.94
N ASN A 215 2.71 8.54 -5.88
CA ASN A 215 3.74 8.85 -6.86
C ASN A 215 3.08 9.22 -8.18
N PRO A 216 3.31 10.44 -8.69
CA PRO A 216 2.77 10.81 -9.98
C PRO A 216 3.41 9.97 -11.09
N ILE A 217 2.58 9.48 -12.03
CA ILE A 217 3.10 8.92 -13.28
C ILE A 217 3.59 10.10 -14.12
N PRO A 218 4.84 10.08 -14.63
CA PRO A 218 5.30 11.10 -15.55
C PRO A 218 4.38 11.11 -16.79
N GLU A 219 3.73 12.25 -17.05
CA GLU A 219 2.99 12.45 -18.29
C GLU A 219 3.91 12.16 -19.49
N PRO A 220 3.45 11.42 -20.53
CA PRO A 220 4.22 11.28 -21.76
C PRO A 220 4.43 12.68 -22.34
N THR A 221 5.69 13.14 -22.34
CA THR A 221 5.99 14.49 -22.81
C THR A 221 5.51 14.69 -24.25
N LEU A 222 4.91 15.86 -24.53
CA LEU A 222 4.63 16.33 -25.90
C LEU A 222 5.88 16.24 -26.79
N GLY A 223 7.08 16.38 -26.22
CA GLY A 223 8.36 16.15 -26.92
C GLY A 223 8.52 14.71 -27.43
N GLY A 224 8.11 13.70 -26.66
CA GLY A 224 8.10 12.30 -27.10
C GLY A 224 7.07 12.03 -28.20
N LEU A 225 5.87 12.61 -28.09
CA LEU A 225 4.80 12.48 -29.09
C LEU A 225 5.13 13.22 -30.40
N VAL A 226 5.75 14.40 -30.32
CA VAL A 226 6.20 15.17 -31.49
C VAL A 226 7.41 14.49 -32.15
N ALA A 227 8.35 13.93 -31.39
CA ALA A 227 9.48 13.18 -31.95
C ALA A 227 9.02 11.91 -32.69
N LEU A 228 8.04 11.18 -32.14
CA LEU A 228 7.38 10.05 -32.81
C LEU A 228 6.61 10.51 -34.05
N GLY A 229 5.84 11.59 -33.95
CA GLY A 229 5.06 12.15 -35.06
C GLY A 229 5.93 12.63 -36.23
N VAL A 230 7.02 13.35 -35.95
CA VAL A 230 7.99 13.82 -36.96
C VAL A 230 8.76 12.64 -37.55
N GLY A 231 9.14 11.64 -36.73
CA GLY A 231 9.77 10.42 -37.20
C GLY A 231 8.89 9.63 -38.19
N LEU A 232 7.61 9.45 -37.88
CA LEU A 232 6.62 8.80 -38.75
C LEU A 232 6.38 9.59 -40.04
N LEU A 233 6.29 10.92 -39.96
CA LEU A 233 6.12 11.76 -41.16
C LEU A 233 7.34 11.71 -42.08
N LEU A 234 8.56 11.72 -41.53
CA LEU A 234 9.80 11.62 -42.30
C LEU A 234 10.00 10.22 -42.89
N TRP A 235 9.59 9.17 -42.17
CA TRP A 235 9.66 7.79 -42.66
C TRP A 235 8.69 7.54 -43.82
N HIS A 236 7.44 8.03 -43.73
CA HIS A 236 6.49 7.93 -44.83
C HIS A 236 6.98 8.68 -46.07
N ARG A 237 7.55 9.87 -45.92
CA ARG A 237 8.07 10.67 -47.04
C ARG A 237 9.24 10.02 -47.76
N ARG A 238 10.03 9.17 -47.09
CA ARG A 238 11.12 8.38 -47.71
C ARG A 238 10.65 7.14 -48.47
N ARG A 239 9.42 6.65 -48.23
CA ARG A 239 8.87 5.49 -48.96
C ARG A 239 8.03 5.88 -50.18
N SER A 240 7.64 7.15 -50.28
CA SER A 240 6.81 7.69 -51.37
C SER A 240 7.61 8.44 -52.44
N ALA A 241 8.95 8.44 -52.34
CA ALA A 241 9.90 8.95 -53.32
C ALA A 241 10.75 7.79 -53.82
#